data_AF-A0A1I6UA88-F1
#
_entry.id   AF-A0A1I6UA88-F1
#
_cell.length_a   1.000
_cell.length_b   1.000
_cell.length_c   1.000
_cell.angle_alpha   90.00
_cell.angle_beta   90.00
_cell.angle_gamma   90.00
#
_symmetry.space_group_name_H-M   'P 1'
#
loop_
_entity.id
_entity.type
_entity.pdbx_description
1 polymer ?
#
loop_
_entity_poly.entity_id
_entity_poly.type
_entity_poly.pdbx_seq_one_letter_code
_entity_poly.pdbx_strand_id
1 'polypeptide(L)'
;MGLAGRTKLNKEEREMYDVSLKRKWDEYSIRETALIEKERALEEGRQEGLQKGRQEGRQEGLQKGRQEGRLEERTKAEAEKRESALKMLKNGFDIQLISDIIGLPIEEIEKLK
;
A
#
# COMPACT_ATOMS: atom_id res chain seq x y z
N MET A 1 -27.12 7.18 -46.12
CA MET A 1 -27.41 7.61 -47.52
C MET A 1 -26.15 8.25 -48.06
N GLY A 2 -25.50 7.62 -49.04
CA GLY A 2 -24.30 8.17 -49.68
C GLY A 2 -24.60 9.41 -50.53
N LEU A 3 -23.54 10.05 -51.01
CA LEU A 3 -23.50 11.31 -51.78
C LEU A 3 -24.56 11.44 -52.90
N ALA A 4 -25.12 10.33 -53.39
CA ALA A 4 -26.18 10.25 -54.39
C ALA A 4 -27.53 10.91 -54.01
N GLY A 5 -27.80 11.17 -52.72
CA GLY A 5 -29.04 11.83 -52.28
C GLY A 5 -28.97 13.36 -52.24
N ARG A 6 -27.76 13.93 -52.13
CA ARG A 6 -27.54 15.38 -51.90
C ARG A 6 -27.76 16.22 -53.16
N THR A 7 -27.65 15.61 -54.34
CA THR A 7 -27.81 16.26 -55.64
C THR A 7 -29.28 16.51 -56.04
N LYS A 8 -30.23 15.88 -55.33
CA LYS A 8 -31.68 16.03 -55.57
C LYS A 8 -32.35 17.08 -54.67
N LEU A 9 -31.62 17.65 -53.72
CA LEU A 9 -32.14 18.62 -52.73
C LEU A 9 -31.96 20.06 -53.21
N ASN A 10 -32.91 20.93 -52.90
CA ASN A 10 -32.79 22.36 -53.16
C ASN A 10 -31.73 23.00 -52.23
N LYS A 11 -31.47 24.31 -52.37
CA LYS A 11 -30.40 24.98 -51.60
C LYS A 11 -30.69 24.96 -50.08
N GLU A 12 -31.91 25.29 -49.68
CA GLU A 12 -32.32 25.35 -48.27
C GLU A 12 -32.33 23.96 -47.62
N GLU A 13 -32.79 22.94 -48.34
CA GLU A 13 -32.79 21.56 -47.88
C GLU A 13 -31.37 21.01 -47.66
N ARG A 14 -30.41 21.41 -48.52
CA ARG A 14 -28.99 21.05 -48.35
C ARG A 14 -28.39 21.74 -47.13
N GLU A 15 -28.67 23.02 -46.94
CA GLU A 15 -28.18 23.77 -45.77
C GLU A 15 -28.74 23.18 -44.47
N MET A 16 -30.04 22.87 -44.43
CA MET A 16 -30.69 22.22 -43.28
C MET A 16 -30.11 20.82 -43.01
N TYR A 17 -29.87 20.04 -44.07
CA TYR A 17 -29.22 18.73 -43.95
C TYR A 17 -27.81 18.86 -43.37
N ASP A 18 -27.00 19.79 -43.86
CA ASP A 18 -25.62 20.00 -43.41
C ASP A 18 -25.55 20.49 -41.96
N VAL A 19 -26.45 21.39 -41.56
CA VAL A 19 -26.59 21.82 -40.16
C VAL A 19 -26.99 20.66 -39.26
N SER A 20 -27.95 19.83 -39.70
CA SER A 20 -28.38 18.66 -38.93
C SER A 20 -27.25 17.64 -38.75
N LEU A 21 -26.43 17.46 -39.79
CA LEU A 21 -25.29 16.54 -39.78
C LEU A 21 -24.21 17.07 -38.84
N LYS A 22 -23.88 18.37 -38.94
CA LYS A 22 -22.92 19.01 -38.04
C LYS A 22 -23.33 18.85 -36.57
N ARG A 23 -24.60 19.14 -36.23
CA ARG A 23 -25.10 18.97 -34.86
C ARG A 23 -24.96 17.54 -34.35
N LYS A 24 -25.24 16.54 -35.19
CA LYS A 24 -25.06 15.12 -34.83
C LYS A 24 -23.59 14.77 -34.58
N TRP A 25 -22.67 15.31 -35.38
CA TRP A 25 -21.23 15.10 -35.18
C TRP A 25 -20.72 15.82 -33.93
N ASP A 26 -21.18 17.05 -33.67
CA ASP A 26 -20.84 17.80 -32.46
C ASP A 26 -21.32 17.04 -31.21
N GLU A 27 -22.56 16.54 -31.22
CA GLU A 27 -23.12 15.72 -30.13
C GLU A 27 -22.37 14.39 -29.96
N TYR A 28 -22.05 13.71 -31.06
CA TYR A 28 -21.27 12.48 -31.05
C TYR A 28 -19.88 12.71 -30.46
N SER A 29 -19.19 13.77 -30.87
CA SER A 29 -17.85 14.11 -30.38
C SER A 29 -17.84 14.45 -28.90
N ILE A 30 -18.83 15.22 -28.41
CA ILE A 30 -18.97 15.52 -26.96
C ILE A 30 -19.18 14.22 -26.17
N ARG A 31 -20.02 13.31 -26.67
CA ARG A 31 -20.29 12.05 -25.99
C ARG A 31 -19.05 11.14 -25.97
N GLU A 32 -18.35 11.05 -27.09
CA GLU A 32 -17.16 10.22 -27.23
C GLU A 32 -16.02 10.71 -26.34
N THR A 33 -15.78 12.03 -26.32
CA THR A 33 -14.79 12.65 -25.42
C THR A 33 -15.12 12.41 -23.95
N ALA A 34 -16.38 12.59 -23.53
CA ALA A 34 -16.80 12.33 -22.16
C ALA A 34 -16.60 10.86 -21.74
N LEU A 35 -16.80 9.91 -22.66
CA LEU A 35 -16.53 8.48 -22.40
C LEU A 35 -15.04 8.21 -22.24
N ILE A 36 -14.21 8.74 -23.13
CA ILE A 36 -12.75 8.59 -23.07
C ILE A 36 -12.19 9.19 -21.78
N GLU A 37 -12.64 10.39 -21.39
CA GLU A 37 -12.21 11.04 -20.16
C GLU A 37 -12.64 10.24 -18.92
N LYS A 38 -13.87 9.71 -18.91
CA LYS A 38 -14.34 8.84 -17.84
C LYS A 38 -13.50 7.57 -17.72
N GLU A 39 -13.17 6.92 -18.83
CA GLU A 39 -12.32 5.73 -18.83
C GLU A 39 -10.91 6.04 -18.33
N ARG A 40 -10.32 7.16 -18.77
CA ARG A 40 -9.01 7.62 -18.28
C ARG A 40 -9.03 7.89 -16.78
N ALA A 41 -10.02 8.63 -16.28
CA ALA A 41 -10.14 8.93 -14.86
C ALA A 41 -10.29 7.65 -14.01
N LEU A 42 -11.04 6.66 -14.49
CA LEU A 42 -11.17 5.37 -13.81
C LEU A 42 -9.85 4.58 -13.80
N GLU A 43 -9.13 4.56 -14.91
CA GLU A 43 -7.85 3.87 -15.00
C GLU A 43 -6.78 4.57 -14.15
N GLU A 44 -6.70 5.90 -14.18
CA GLU A 44 -5.81 6.69 -13.32
C GLU A 44 -6.11 6.44 -11.84
N GLY A 45 -7.37 6.55 -11.41
CA GLY A 45 -7.77 6.29 -10.04
C GLY A 45 -7.46 4.86 -9.58
N ARG A 46 -7.61 3.87 -10.48
CA ARG A 46 -7.25 2.47 -10.20
C ARG A 46 -5.75 2.30 -10.03
N GLN A 47 -4.95 2.91 -10.91
CA GLN A 47 -3.49 2.84 -10.86
C GLN A 47 -2.94 3.54 -9.61
N GLU A 48 -3.43 4.74 -9.30
CA GLU A 48 -3.06 5.46 -8.08
C GLU A 48 -3.42 4.67 -6.82
N GLY A 49 -4.64 4.13 -6.75
CA GLY A 49 -5.07 3.29 -5.63
C GLY A 49 -4.19 2.06 -5.43
N LEU A 50 -3.81 1.38 -6.51
CA LEU A 50 -2.91 0.22 -6.45
C LEU A 50 -1.49 0.60 -6.02
N GLN A 51 -0.95 1.70 -6.56
CA GLN A 51 0.39 2.16 -6.19
C GLN A 51 0.45 2.58 -4.72
N LYS A 52 -0.53 3.39 -4.28
CA LYS A 52 -0.62 3.85 -2.89
C LYS A 52 -0.80 2.68 -1.92
N GLY A 53 -1.75 1.78 -2.20
CA GLY A 53 -1.98 0.61 -1.36
C GLY A 53 -0.75 -0.31 -1.27
N ARG A 54 -0.01 -0.50 -2.37
CA ARG A 54 1.24 -1.28 -2.36
C ARG A 54 2.33 -0.59 -1.54
N GLN A 55 2.47 0.72 -1.66
CA GLN A 55 3.48 1.49 -0.94
C GLN A 55 3.20 1.51 0.56
N GLU A 56 1.97 1.81 0.96
CA GLU A 56 1.52 1.81 2.36
C GLU A 56 1.67 0.42 2.97
N GLY A 57 1.13 -0.63 2.32
CA GLY A 57 1.23 -2.00 2.80
C GLY A 57 2.68 -2.49 2.96
N ARG A 58 3.59 -2.10 2.05
CA ARG A 58 5.02 -2.41 2.18
C ARG A 58 5.65 -1.69 3.36
N GLN A 59 5.36 -0.40 3.55
CA GLN A 59 5.93 0.37 4.66
C GLN A 59 5.44 -0.16 6.01
N GLU A 60 4.14 -0.41 6.15
CA GLU A 60 3.58 -0.98 7.37
C GLU A 60 4.16 -2.36 7.66
N GLY A 61 4.24 -3.24 6.66
CA GLY A 61 4.81 -4.58 6.82
C GLY A 61 6.28 -4.53 7.26
N LEU A 62 7.09 -3.65 6.69
CA LEU A 62 8.49 -3.47 7.09
C LEU A 62 8.63 -2.93 8.52
N GLN A 63 7.78 -1.97 8.91
CA GLN A 63 7.82 -1.41 10.26
C GLN A 63 7.40 -2.44 11.31
N LYS A 64 6.28 -3.14 11.08
CA LYS A 64 5.79 -4.21 11.96
C LYS A 64 6.83 -5.33 12.07
N GLY A 65 7.31 -5.86 10.96
CA GLY A 65 8.31 -6.92 10.98
C GLY A 65 9.61 -6.53 11.68
N ARG A 66 10.09 -5.29 11.51
CA ARG A 66 11.28 -4.80 12.25
C ARG A 66 11.00 -4.64 13.74
N GLN A 67 9.80 -4.23 14.13
CA GLN A 67 9.45 -4.07 15.54
C GLN A 67 9.27 -5.42 16.22
N GLU A 68 8.55 -6.35 15.59
CA GLU A 68 8.36 -7.73 16.04
C GLU A 68 9.71 -8.44 16.16
N GLY A 69 10.55 -8.41 15.12
CA GLY A 69 11.87 -9.05 15.16
C GLY A 69 12.77 -8.51 16.28
N ARG A 70 12.78 -7.19 16.52
CA ARG A 70 13.55 -6.61 17.64
C ARG A 70 12.98 -7.00 19.00
N LEU A 71 11.67 -7.16 19.12
CA LEU A 71 11.05 -7.60 20.36
C LEU A 71 11.39 -9.07 20.62
N GLU A 72 11.26 -9.94 19.62
CA GLU A 72 11.64 -11.35 19.69
C GLU A 72 13.12 -11.56 20.03
N GLU A 73 14.02 -10.80 19.40
CA GLU A 73 15.45 -10.87 19.73
C GLU A 73 15.72 -10.44 21.17
N ARG A 74 15.07 -9.38 21.66
CA ARG A 74 15.22 -8.91 23.05
C ARG A 74 14.68 -9.93 24.04
N THR A 75 13.49 -10.47 23.82
CA THR A 75 12.90 -11.48 24.71
C THR A 75 13.74 -12.75 24.73
N LYS A 76 14.26 -13.18 23.58
CA LYS A 76 15.18 -14.32 23.51
C LYS A 76 16.49 -14.04 24.26
N ALA A 77 17.11 -12.88 24.05
CA ALA A 77 18.33 -12.50 24.75
C ALA A 77 18.13 -12.40 26.27
N GLU A 78 17.01 -11.85 26.73
CA GLU A 78 16.65 -11.80 28.16
C GLU A 78 16.43 -13.21 28.74
N ALA A 79 15.77 -14.10 28.01
CA ALA A 79 15.59 -15.50 28.41
C ALA A 79 16.94 -16.24 28.51
N GLU A 80 17.83 -16.08 27.52
CA GLU A 80 19.17 -16.67 27.52
C GLU A 80 20.04 -16.16 28.67
N LYS A 81 19.94 -14.86 29.00
CA LYS A 81 20.61 -14.26 30.17
C LYS A 81 20.11 -14.91 31.47
N ARG A 82 18.79 -15.06 31.63
CA ARG A 82 18.20 -15.69 32.83
C ARG A 82 18.58 -17.16 32.94
N GLU A 83 18.60 -17.89 31.83
CA GLU A 83 19.03 -19.30 31.81
C GLU A 83 20.50 -19.44 32.23
N SER A 84 21.37 -18.57 31.70
CA SER A 84 22.78 -18.50 32.07
C SER A 84 22.97 -18.19 33.55
N ALA A 85 22.28 -17.18 34.07
CA ALA A 85 22.31 -16.82 35.49
C ALA A 85 21.85 -17.98 36.39
N LEU A 86 20.77 -18.68 36.02
CA LEU A 86 20.28 -19.85 36.74
C LEU A 86 21.32 -21.00 36.77
N LYS A 87 22.00 -21.26 35.65
CA LYS A 87 23.08 -22.26 35.60
C LYS A 87 24.25 -21.86 36.50
N MET A 88 24.63 -20.58 36.53
CA MET A 88 25.71 -20.11 37.41
C MET A 88 25.32 -20.24 38.89
N LEU A 89 24.09 -19.88 39.28
CA LEU A 89 23.58 -20.09 40.64
C LEU A 89 23.65 -21.56 41.05
N LYS A 90 23.21 -22.47 40.18
CA LYS A 90 23.27 -23.93 40.43
C LYS A 90 24.69 -24.47 40.59
N ASN A 91 25.68 -23.81 39.98
CA ASN A 91 27.09 -24.14 40.12
C ASN A 91 27.77 -23.42 41.31
N GLY A 92 27.00 -22.71 42.15
CA GLY A 92 27.50 -22.08 43.37
C GLY A 92 28.21 -20.75 43.17
N PHE A 93 28.04 -20.09 42.02
CA PHE A 93 28.54 -18.73 41.83
C PHE A 93 27.78 -17.75 42.72
N ASP A 94 28.50 -16.77 43.27
CA ASP A 94 27.93 -15.68 44.05
C ASP A 94 27.03 -14.76 43.21
N ILE A 95 25.98 -14.22 43.81
CA ILE A 95 24.97 -13.40 43.15
C ILE A 95 25.56 -12.09 42.63
N GLN A 96 26.47 -11.47 43.38
CA GLN A 96 27.12 -10.23 42.97
C GLN A 96 27.94 -10.47 41.69
N LEU A 97 28.73 -11.55 41.66
CA LEU A 97 29.51 -11.96 40.50
C LEU A 97 28.63 -12.30 39.28
N ILE A 98 27.50 -12.99 39.48
CA ILE A 98 26.55 -13.27 38.38
C ILE A 98 25.94 -11.98 37.83
N SER A 99 25.59 -11.04 38.72
CA SER A 99 25.07 -9.72 38.34
C SER A 99 26.07 -8.97 37.47
N ASP A 100 27.33 -8.94 37.87
CA ASP A 100 28.41 -8.26 37.15
C ASP A 100 28.69 -8.90 35.77
N ILE A 101 28.65 -10.24 35.67
CA ILE A 101 28.95 -10.96 34.41
C ILE A 101 27.79 -10.90 33.42
N ILE A 102 26.57 -11.15 33.88
CA ILE A 102 25.38 -11.29 33.01
C ILE A 102 24.71 -9.92 32.76
N GLY A 103 24.93 -8.96 33.65
CA GLY A 103 24.29 -7.64 33.62
C GLY A 103 22.80 -7.72 33.94
N LEU A 104 22.38 -8.67 34.78
CA LEU A 104 21.05 -8.72 35.38
C LEU A 104 21.10 -8.10 36.77
N PRO A 105 20.06 -7.38 37.21
CA PRO A 105 20.02 -6.83 38.56
C PRO A 105 19.96 -7.97 39.59
N ILE A 106 20.60 -7.76 40.74
CA ILE A 106 20.66 -8.72 41.86
C ILE A 106 19.26 -9.21 42.22
N GLU A 107 18.28 -8.32 42.29
CA GLU A 107 16.87 -8.62 42.59
C GLU A 107 16.23 -9.57 41.58
N GLU A 108 16.61 -9.52 40.30
CA GLU A 108 16.14 -10.49 39.30
C GLU A 108 16.82 -11.84 39.48
N ILE A 109 18.12 -11.85 39.79
CA ILE A 109 18.88 -13.10 40.02
C ILE A 109 18.37 -13.81 41.28
N GLU A 110 18.05 -13.07 42.34
CA GLU A 110 17.46 -13.62 43.56
C GLU A 110 16.11 -14.30 43.31
N LYS A 111 15.30 -13.76 42.41
CA LYS A 111 14.01 -14.34 41.99
C LYS A 111 14.17 -15.63 41.16
N LEU A 112 15.37 -15.95 40.67
CA LEU A 112 15.64 -17.19 39.92
C LEU A 112 15.96 -18.40 40.83
N LYS A 113 16.17 -18.19 42.12
CA LYS A 113 16.35 -19.28 43.10
C LYS A 113 15.07 -20.10 43.25
#